data_AF-A0A538ED94-F1
#
_entry.id   AF-A0A538ED94-F1
#
_cell.length_a   1.000
_cell.length_b   1.000
_cell.length_c   1.000
_cell.angle_alpha   90.00
_cell.angle_beta   90.00
_cell.angle_gamma   90.00
#
_symmetry.space_group_name_H-M   'P 1'
#
loop_
_entity.id
_entity.type
_entity.pdbx_description
1 polymer ?
#
loop_
_entity_poly.entity_id
_entity_poly.type
_entity_poly.pdbx_seq_one_letter_code
_entity_poly.pdbx_strand_id
1 'polypeptide(L)'
;MASLKDTEQLTKKLEDVVGELRSELTNGNVDFQKVVALADELGEQADGVAETFNNLNDTLMQGLERVKSGGGRSRSSSGSNGEKSGSKATTRS
;
A
#
# COMPACT_ATOMS: atom_id res chain seq x y z
N MET A 1 -4.51 4.95 -9.51
CA MET A 1 -4.25 4.38 -8.18
C MET A 1 -5.59 3.95 -7.64
N ALA A 2 -5.76 2.66 -7.34
CA ALA A 2 -7.00 2.17 -6.74
C ALA A 2 -7.18 2.88 -5.39
N SER A 3 -8.25 3.64 -5.27
CA SER A 3 -8.61 4.42 -4.09
C SER A 3 -9.45 3.57 -3.14
N LEU A 4 -9.55 3.98 -1.87
CA LEU A 4 -10.48 3.40 -0.90
C LEU A 4 -11.92 3.30 -1.43
N LYS A 5 -12.31 4.25 -2.28
CA LYS A 5 -13.61 4.27 -2.97
C LYS A 5 -13.72 3.15 -4.01
N ASP A 6 -12.65 2.85 -4.72
CA ASP A 6 -12.62 1.74 -5.68
C ASP A 6 -12.70 0.40 -4.95
N THR A 7 -12.08 0.28 -3.77
CA THR A 7 -12.23 -0.89 -2.89
C THR A 7 -13.68 -1.05 -2.42
N GLU A 8 -14.34 0.01 -1.96
CA GLU A 8 -15.73 -0.02 -1.51
C GLU A 8 -16.69 -0.45 -2.64
N GLN A 9 -16.50 0.10 -3.85
CA GLN A 9 -17.30 -0.26 -5.02
C GLN A 9 -17.11 -1.72 -5.41
N LEU A 10 -15.89 -2.23 -5.32
CA LEU A 10 -15.57 -3.62 -5.66
C LEU A 10 -16.18 -4.60 -4.65
N THR A 11 -16.14 -4.26 -3.35
CA THR A 11 -16.80 -5.08 -2.31
C THR A 11 -18.31 -5.11 -2.46
N LYS A 12 -18.94 -4.00 -2.89
CA LYS A 12 -20.39 -3.98 -3.19
C LYS A 12 -20.76 -4.89 -4.35
N LYS A 13 -20.00 -4.85 -5.45
CA LYS A 13 -20.20 -5.75 -6.59
C LYS A 13 -20.07 -7.22 -6.18
N LEU A 14 -19.10 -7.54 -5.33
CA LEU A 14 -18.93 -8.89 -4.79
C LEU A 14 -20.16 -9.33 -3.98
N GLU A 15 -20.70 -8.45 -3.14
CA GLU A 15 -21.91 -8.70 -2.36
C GLU A 15 -23.13 -8.96 -3.26
N ASP A 16 -23.29 -8.17 -4.33
CA ASP A 16 -24.37 -8.33 -5.30
C ASP A 16 -24.30 -9.70 -6.01
N VAL A 17 -23.11 -10.08 -6.52
CA VAL A 17 -22.90 -11.39 -7.20
C VAL A 17 -23.15 -12.57 -6.26
N VAL A 18 -22.70 -12.49 -5.00
CA VAL A 18 -23.00 -13.52 -3.98
C VAL A 18 -24.50 -13.59 -3.70
N GLY A 19 -25.19 -12.44 -3.67
CA GLY A 19 -26.63 -12.36 -3.51
C GLY A 19 -27.38 -13.08 -4.63
N GLU A 20 -27.00 -12.82 -5.88
CA GLU A 20 -27.57 -13.50 -7.05
C GLU A 20 -27.30 -15.01 -7.03
N LEU A 21 -26.07 -15.42 -6.73
CA LEU A 21 -25.70 -16.84 -6.63
C LEU A 21 -26.56 -17.57 -5.57
N ARG A 22 -26.76 -16.96 -4.40
CA ARG A 22 -27.61 -17.55 -3.34
C ARG A 22 -29.07 -17.61 -3.78
N SER A 23 -29.57 -16.61 -4.50
CA SER A 23 -30.94 -16.63 -5.02
C SER A 23 -31.13 -17.78 -6.01
N GLU A 24 -30.22 -17.94 -6.97
CA GLU A 24 -30.29 -19.03 -7.95
C GLU A 24 -30.24 -20.41 -7.31
N LEU A 25 -29.41 -20.60 -6.27
CA LEU A 25 -29.33 -21.86 -5.53
C LEU A 25 -30.55 -22.18 -4.67
N THR A 26 -31.38 -21.18 -4.32
CA THR A 26 -32.52 -21.34 -3.40
C THR A 26 -33.89 -21.33 -4.09
N ASN A 27 -33.98 -20.86 -5.33
CA ASN A 27 -35.26 -20.73 -6.07
C ASN A 27 -35.88 -22.05 -6.57
N GLY A 28 -35.31 -23.21 -6.21
CA GLY A 28 -35.89 -24.54 -6.49
C GLY A 28 -35.77 -25.04 -7.93
N ASN A 29 -35.47 -24.16 -8.90
CA ASN A 29 -35.15 -24.51 -10.28
C ASN A 29 -33.80 -23.90 -10.66
N VAL A 30 -32.72 -24.55 -10.19
CA VAL A 30 -31.34 -24.05 -10.32
C VAL A 30 -30.92 -24.03 -11.78
N ASP A 31 -30.60 -22.84 -12.29
CA ASP A 31 -29.89 -22.69 -13.56
C ASP A 31 -28.38 -22.86 -13.33
N PHE A 32 -27.87 -24.08 -13.54
CA PHE A 32 -26.46 -24.39 -13.36
C PHE A 32 -25.52 -23.60 -14.29
N GLN A 33 -25.99 -23.21 -15.49
CA GLN A 33 -25.16 -22.39 -16.38
C GLN A 33 -24.99 -20.99 -15.80
N LYS A 34 -26.08 -20.41 -15.27
CA LYS A 34 -26.03 -19.12 -14.57
C LYS A 34 -25.18 -19.19 -13.30
N VAL A 35 -25.30 -20.26 -12.52
CA VAL A 35 -24.48 -20.48 -11.31
C VAL A 35 -22.98 -20.53 -11.64
N VAL A 36 -22.59 -21.24 -12.71
CA VAL A 36 -21.18 -21.28 -13.16
C VAL A 36 -20.70 -19.90 -13.57
N ALA A 37 -21.48 -19.17 -14.37
CA ALA A 37 -21.12 -17.82 -14.80
C ALA A 37 -20.93 -16.85 -13.61
N LEU A 38 -21.83 -16.92 -12.62
CA LEU A 38 -21.73 -16.12 -11.39
C LEU A 38 -20.51 -16.50 -10.55
N ALA A 39 -20.13 -17.78 -10.53
CA ALA A 39 -18.94 -18.23 -9.82
C ALA A 39 -17.64 -17.74 -10.49
N ASP A 40 -17.60 -17.74 -11.83
CA ASP A 40 -16.47 -17.21 -12.60
C ASP A 40 -16.33 -15.69 -12.37
N GLU A 41 -17.45 -14.95 -12.44
CA GLU A 41 -17.48 -13.50 -12.17
C GLU A 41 -17.03 -13.18 -10.74
N LEU A 42 -17.45 -13.99 -9.75
CA LEU A 42 -17.00 -13.85 -8.36
C LEU A 42 -15.48 -14.00 -8.22
N GLY A 43 -14.88 -14.96 -8.95
CA GLY A 43 -13.44 -15.18 -8.99
C GLY A 43 -12.70 -13.95 -9.53
N GLU A 44 -13.14 -13.40 -10.65
CA GLU A 44 -12.54 -12.19 -11.25
C GLU A 44 -12.64 -10.98 -10.32
N GLN A 45 -13.79 -10.77 -9.67
CA GLN A 45 -13.95 -9.68 -8.71
C GLN A 45 -13.03 -9.89 -7.49
N ALA A 46 -12.90 -11.11 -6.98
CA ALA A 46 -12.03 -11.42 -5.85
C ALA A 46 -10.54 -11.16 -6.15
N ASP A 47 -10.08 -11.51 -7.35
CA ASP A 47 -8.71 -11.22 -7.79
C ASP A 47 -8.47 -9.71 -7.88
N GLY A 48 -9.42 -8.95 -8.44
CA GLY A 48 -9.36 -7.49 -8.46
C GLY A 48 -9.31 -6.86 -7.06
N VAL A 49 -10.01 -7.45 -6.08
CA VAL A 49 -9.97 -7.01 -4.67
C VAL A 49 -8.58 -7.26 -4.11
N ALA A 50 -8.03 -8.45 -4.31
CA ALA A 50 -6.70 -8.81 -3.83
C ALA A 50 -5.62 -7.88 -4.38
N GLU A 51 -5.65 -7.57 -5.68
CA GLU A 51 -4.71 -6.63 -6.31
C GLU A 51 -4.84 -5.22 -5.71
N THR A 52 -6.07 -4.75 -5.50
CA THR A 52 -6.34 -3.43 -4.90
C THR A 52 -5.79 -3.35 -3.47
N PHE A 53 -6.00 -4.36 -2.64
CA PHE A 53 -5.49 -4.40 -1.27
C PHE A 53 -3.96 -4.50 -1.22
N ASN A 54 -3.34 -5.26 -2.13
CA ASN A 54 -1.87 -5.32 -2.24
C ASN A 54 -1.28 -3.95 -2.58
N ASN A 55 -1.84 -3.26 -3.58
CA ASN A 55 -1.42 -1.90 -3.96
C ASN A 55 -1.59 -0.89 -2.81
N LEU A 56 -2.67 -1.02 -2.03
CA LEU A 56 -2.92 -0.18 -0.88
C LEU A 56 -1.91 -0.45 0.25
N ASN A 57 -1.61 -1.73 0.51
CA ASN A 57 -0.59 -2.14 1.46
C ASN A 57 0.80 -1.58 1.09
N ASP A 58 1.20 -1.71 -0.17
CA ASP A 58 2.49 -1.18 -0.65
C ASP A 58 2.57 0.34 -0.48
N THR A 59 1.48 1.05 -0.78
CA THR A 59 1.40 2.50 -0.60
C THR A 59 1.56 2.89 0.88
N LEU A 60 0.88 2.17 1.78
CA LEU A 60 0.98 2.41 3.23
C LEU A 60 2.38 2.09 3.76
N MET A 61 3.00 1.00 3.33
CA MET A 61 4.36 0.64 3.71
C MET A 61 5.38 1.69 3.25
N GLN A 62 5.28 2.16 2.00
CA GLN A 62 6.13 3.25 1.51
C GLN A 62 5.93 4.54 2.32
N GLY A 63 4.69 4.87 2.69
CA GLY A 63 4.39 6.00 3.57
C GLY A 63 5.06 5.85 4.94
N LEU A 64 4.97 4.66 5.55
CA LEU A 64 5.59 4.34 6.83
C LEU A 64 7.12 4.43 6.78
N GLU A 65 7.75 3.93 5.72
CA GLU A 65 9.21 4.03 5.52
C GLU A 65 9.67 5.48 5.36
N ARG A 66 8.91 6.31 4.64
CA ARG A 66 9.19 7.75 4.51
C ARG A 66 9.11 8.47 5.87
N VAL A 67 8.11 8.15 6.68
CA VAL A 67 7.97 8.71 8.04
C VAL A 67 9.12 8.25 8.95
N LYS A 68 9.49 6.95 8.90
CA LYS A 68 10.61 6.40 9.68
C LYS A 68 11.96 6.97 9.25
N SER A 69 12.20 7.14 7.96
CA SER A 69 13.46 7.70 7.42
C SER A 69 13.55 9.23 7.52
N GLY A 70 12.42 9.93 7.62
CA GLY A 70 12.34 11.38 7.83
C GLY A 70 12.61 11.84 9.27
N GLY A 71 12.59 10.93 10.25
CA GLY A 71 12.81 11.24 11.68
C GLY A 71 14.27 11.42 12.12
N GLY A 72 15.23 11.41 11.19
CA GLY A 72 16.65 11.30 11.54
C GLY A 72 17.60 12.16 10.71
N ARG A 73 17.30 13.45 10.47
CA ARG A 73 18.27 14.38 9.86
C ARG A 73 18.28 15.76 10.51
N SER A 74 18.66 15.79 11.79
CA SER A 74 19.24 16.98 12.43
C SER A 74 20.52 16.57 13.17
N ARG A 75 21.55 16.20 12.41
CA ARG A 75 22.95 16.32 12.86
C ARG A 75 23.67 17.15 11.81
N SER A 76 23.43 18.45 11.88
CA SER A 76 24.36 19.44 11.38
C SER A 76 25.69 19.21 12.11
N SER A 77 26.64 18.59 11.41
CA SER A 77 28.02 18.54 11.83
C SER A 77 28.60 19.96 11.75
N SER A 78 28.42 20.77 12.79
CA SER A 78 29.23 21.97 13.01
C SER A 78 30.61 21.53 13.49
N GLY A 79 31.42 21.04 12.56
CA GLY A 79 32.77 20.58 12.80
C GLY A 79 33.70 21.13 11.72
N SER A 80 34.09 22.40 11.86
CA SER A 80 35.34 22.95 11.33
C SER A 80 35.47 24.42 11.71
N ASN A 81 35.94 24.67 12.93
CA ASN A 81 36.63 25.93 13.26
C ASN A 81 38.02 25.58 13.77
N GLY A 82 38.81 24.98 12.88
CA GLY A 82 40.23 24.76 13.07
C GLY A 82 41.01 25.83 12.33
N GLU A 83 41.12 27.03 12.91
CA GLU A 83 42.01 28.06 12.38
C GLU A 83 42.85 28.71 13.48
N LYS A 84 44.16 28.48 13.34
CA LYS A 84 45.29 29.37 13.66
C LYS A 84 45.57 29.71 15.14
N SER A 85 46.50 28.97 15.71
CA SER A 85 47.53 29.57 16.58
C SER A 85 48.89 28.97 16.24
N GLY A 86 49.58 29.61 15.29
CA GLY A 86 50.93 29.25 14.89
C GLY A 86 51.93 29.65 15.96
N SER A 87 52.39 28.68 16.74
CA SER A 87 53.52 28.80 17.64
C SER A 87 54.81 28.94 16.82
N LYS A 88 55.28 30.17 16.57
CA LYS A 88 56.62 30.42 16.03
C LYS A 88 57.61 30.63 17.17
N ALA A 89 58.11 29.52 17.71
CA ALA A 89 59.35 29.47 18.47
C ALA A 89 60.45 28.98 17.52
N THR A 90 61.44 29.83 17.20
CA THR A 90 62.72 29.37 16.64
C THR A 90 63.84 30.28 17.15
N THR A 91 64.72 29.61 17.87
CA THR A 91 66.01 29.96 18.44
C THR A 91 67.08 30.43 17.43
N ARG A 92 67.99 31.29 17.94
CA ARG A 92 69.45 31.39 17.67
C ARG A 92 69.91 31.79 16.25
N SER A 93 70.58 32.95 16.16
CA SER A 93 72.04 33.09 16.02
C SER A 93 72.46 34.55 16.08
#